data_AF-A0A9X8BJA4-F1
#
_entry.id   AF-A0A9X8BJA4-F1
#
_cell.length_a   1.000
_cell.length_b   1.000
_cell.length_c   1.000
_cell.angle_alpha   90.00
_cell.angle_beta   90.00
_cell.angle_gamma   90.00
#
_symmetry.space_group_name_H-M   'P 1'
#
loop_
_entity.id
_entity.type
_entity.pdbx_description
1 polymer ?
#
loop_
_entity_poly.entity_id
_entity_poly.type
_entity_poly.pdbx_seq_one_letter_code
_entity_poly.pdbx_strand_id
1 'polypeptide(L)'
;MVSFIGQYWLKVITVLISIALFWAGDHHGAMQANNAWRIKWAQRDRDDANALAQRQAQERAEEHRRQRAADAERKQADEERASAQADADAAKRAGDKLHKSVAELRNSLARSETGKLSALAAERATREKAGILLADLLRESDAAAGEYAKEADRAYTAGRSCERTYDAVTGVKTVKK
;
A
#
# COMPACT_ATOMS: atom_id res chain seq x y z
N MET A 1 35.68 47.52 84.04
CA MET A 1 34.68 47.24 82.96
C MET A 1 35.29 46.81 81.62
N VAL A 2 36.62 46.80 81.41
CA VAL A 2 37.24 46.39 80.13
C VAL A 2 37.53 44.88 80.03
N SER A 3 37.70 44.19 81.17
CA SER A 3 38.02 42.75 81.19
C SER A 3 36.81 41.83 80.91
N PHE A 4 35.59 42.32 81.15
CA PHE A 4 34.36 41.59 80.81
C PHE A 4 34.17 41.51 79.29
N ILE A 5 34.47 42.60 78.56
CA ILE A 5 34.35 42.65 77.09
C ILE A 5 35.30 41.66 76.39
N GLY A 6 36.53 41.51 76.85
CA GLY A 6 37.49 40.55 76.30
C GLY A 6 37.07 39.08 76.49
N GLN A 7 36.43 38.75 77.61
CA GLN A 7 36.01 37.38 77.93
C GLN A 7 34.80 36.91 77.08
N TYR A 8 33.84 37.81 76.78
CA TYR A 8 32.66 37.45 75.96
C TYR A 8 32.95 37.52 74.46
N TRP A 9 33.87 38.38 74.01
CA TRP A 9 34.22 38.50 72.60
C TRP A 9 34.82 37.21 72.03
N LEU A 10 35.63 36.49 72.83
CA LEU A 10 36.15 35.18 72.44
C LEU A 10 35.02 34.15 72.21
N LYS A 11 33.98 34.16 73.05
CA LYS A 11 32.81 33.27 72.91
C LYS A 11 32.00 33.59 71.65
N VAL A 12 31.79 34.88 71.35
CA VAL A 12 31.09 35.32 70.14
C VAL A 12 31.82 34.84 68.88
N ILE A 13 33.15 34.97 68.84
CA ILE A 13 33.97 34.47 67.72
C ILE A 13 33.81 32.96 67.54
N THR A 14 33.85 32.18 68.63
CA THR A 14 33.69 30.72 68.52
C THR A 14 32.31 30.31 67.98
N VAL A 15 31.25 31.03 68.35
CA VAL A 15 29.90 30.79 67.82
C VAL A 15 29.84 31.13 66.33
N LEU A 16 30.39 32.28 65.91
CA LEU A 16 30.43 32.68 64.51
C LEU A 16 31.23 31.70 63.63
N ILE A 17 32.38 31.20 64.11
CA ILE A 17 33.16 30.18 63.41
C ILE A 17 32.37 28.89 63.26
N SER A 18 31.67 28.46 64.32
CA SER A 18 30.85 27.24 64.29
C SER A 18 29.72 27.34 63.26
N ILE A 19 29.05 28.50 63.18
CA ILE A 19 28.01 28.77 62.18
C ILE A 19 28.60 28.78 60.76
N ALA A 20 29.75 29.42 60.56
CA ALA A 20 30.41 29.47 59.25
C ALA A 20 30.83 28.07 58.76
N LEU A 21 31.35 27.22 59.65
CA LEU A 21 31.70 25.84 59.34
C LEU A 21 30.47 24.99 59.00
N PHE A 22 29.38 25.17 59.73
CA PHE A 22 28.11 24.50 59.44
C PHE A 22 27.58 24.88 58.05
N TRP A 23 27.52 26.19 57.75
CA TRP A 23 27.09 26.70 56.44
C TRP A 23 28.00 26.23 55.29
N ALA A 24 29.31 26.24 55.48
CA ALA A 24 30.26 25.75 54.49
C ALA A 24 30.04 24.25 54.23
N GLY A 25 29.89 23.44 55.28
CA GLY A 25 29.62 22.01 55.15
C GLY A 25 28.31 21.72 54.41
N ASP A 26 27.23 22.41 54.77
CA ASP A 26 25.92 22.28 54.11
C ASP A 26 26.00 22.66 52.63
N HIS A 27 26.59 23.82 52.30
CA HIS A 27 26.72 24.28 50.92
C HIS A 27 27.61 23.33 50.08
N HIS A 28 28.72 22.86 50.62
CA HIS A 28 29.57 21.87 49.94
C HIS A 28 28.86 20.53 49.73
N GLY A 29 28.04 20.08 50.70
CA GLY A 29 27.22 18.88 50.58
C GLY A 29 26.12 19.03 49.53
N ALA A 30 25.37 20.13 49.60
CA ALA A 30 24.32 20.47 48.64
C ALA A 30 24.86 20.59 47.22
N MET A 31 26.02 21.23 47.02
CA MET A 31 26.62 21.38 45.70
C MET A 31 27.09 20.04 45.12
N GLN A 32 27.69 19.16 45.93
CA GLN A 32 28.06 17.81 45.50
C GLN A 32 26.83 16.97 45.14
N ALA A 33 25.81 16.98 46.00
CA ALA A 33 24.56 16.29 45.73
C ALA A 33 23.91 16.80 44.44
N ASN A 34 23.82 18.12 44.26
CA ASN A 34 23.27 18.74 43.05
C ASN A 34 24.06 18.34 41.80
N ASN A 35 25.39 18.38 41.83
CA ASN A 35 26.22 17.95 40.70
C ASN A 35 26.03 16.45 40.39
N ALA A 36 26.01 15.60 41.42
CA ALA A 36 25.76 14.17 41.24
C ALA A 36 24.37 13.90 40.63
N TRP A 37 23.34 14.60 41.09
CA TRP A 37 21.99 14.51 40.52
C TRP A 37 21.96 15.02 39.08
N ARG A 38 22.58 16.16 38.78
CA ARG A 38 22.66 16.70 37.40
C ARG A 38 23.28 15.69 36.43
N ILE A 39 24.34 15.00 36.84
CA ILE A 39 24.98 13.96 36.00
C ILE A 39 24.02 12.78 35.78
N LYS A 40 23.34 12.30 36.83
CA LYS A 40 22.36 11.22 36.73
C LYS A 40 21.18 11.60 35.81
N TRP A 41 20.65 12.81 35.94
CA TRP A 41 19.59 13.32 35.08
C TRP A 41 20.05 13.44 33.63
N ALA A 42 21.22 14.04 33.38
CA ALA A 42 21.76 14.15 32.03
C ALA A 42 22.02 12.78 31.39
N GLN A 43 22.46 11.78 32.17
CA GLN A 43 22.61 10.41 31.68
C GLN A 43 21.24 9.81 31.31
N ARG A 44 20.25 9.95 32.19
CA ARG A 44 18.89 9.48 31.93
C ARG A 44 18.29 10.13 30.70
N ASP A 45 18.39 11.44 30.55
CA ASP A 45 17.84 12.17 29.40
C ASP A 45 18.47 11.70 28.09
N ARG A 46 19.78 11.40 28.10
CA ARG A 46 20.47 10.79 26.94
C ARG A 46 19.96 9.40 26.65
N ASP A 47 19.79 8.55 27.66
CA ASP A 47 19.31 7.19 27.49
C ASP A 47 17.86 7.16 26.99
N ASP A 48 17.00 8.04 27.52
CA ASP A 48 15.61 8.22 27.10
C ASP A 48 15.54 8.75 25.65
N ALA A 49 16.39 9.73 25.28
CA ALA A 49 16.49 10.24 23.91
C ALA A 49 16.98 9.17 22.92
N ASN A 50 17.98 8.38 23.30
CA ASN A 50 18.49 7.27 22.50
C ASN A 50 17.42 6.18 22.31
N ALA A 51 16.72 5.80 23.38
CA ALA A 51 15.64 4.83 23.32
C ALA A 51 14.49 5.33 22.44
N LEU A 52 14.15 6.62 22.50
CA LEU A 52 13.15 7.23 21.62
C LEU A 52 13.61 7.20 20.16
N ALA A 53 14.86 7.60 19.88
CA ALA A 53 15.41 7.61 18.53
C ALA A 53 15.44 6.20 17.92
N GLN A 54 15.81 5.19 18.71
CA GLN A 54 15.79 3.79 18.28
C GLN A 54 14.38 3.30 17.97
N ARG A 55 13.40 3.57 18.84
CA ARG A 55 11.99 3.21 18.57
C ARG A 55 11.49 3.88 17.28
N GLN A 56 11.74 5.18 17.12
CA GLN A 56 11.36 5.91 15.90
C GLN A 56 12.04 5.34 14.64
N ALA A 57 13.31 4.94 14.74
CA ALA A 57 14.02 4.34 13.62
C ALA A 57 13.45 2.96 13.25
N GLN A 58 13.10 2.13 14.25
CA GLN A 58 12.46 0.84 14.04
C GLN A 58 11.08 0.98 13.39
N GLU A 59 10.23 1.89 13.90
CA GLU A 59 8.91 2.16 13.32
C GLU A 59 9.03 2.69 11.89
N ARG A 60 9.96 3.62 11.62
CA ARG A 60 10.21 4.11 10.25
C ARG A 60 10.71 2.99 9.32
N ALA A 61 11.56 2.09 9.81
CA ALA A 61 12.05 0.98 9.00
C ALA A 61 10.91 0.00 8.64
N GLU A 62 10.01 -0.27 9.58
CA GLU A 62 8.83 -1.12 9.37
C GLU A 62 7.83 -0.47 8.40
N GLU A 63 7.57 0.83 8.55
CA GLU A 63 6.73 1.57 7.61
C GLU A 63 7.33 1.56 6.20
N HIS A 64 8.64 1.81 6.05
CA HIS A 64 9.30 1.68 4.76
C HIS A 64 9.28 0.26 4.20
N ARG A 65 9.32 -0.78 5.06
CA ARG A 65 9.15 -2.18 4.61
C ARG A 65 7.77 -2.37 4.01
N ARG A 66 6.71 -1.92 4.69
CA ARG A 66 5.32 -2.03 4.23
C ARG A 66 5.08 -1.25 2.94
N GLN A 67 5.60 -0.02 2.83
CA GLN A 67 5.52 0.78 1.62
C GLN A 67 6.20 0.10 0.44
N ARG A 68 7.44 -0.40 0.59
CA ARG A 68 8.14 -1.13 -0.48
C ARG A 68 7.39 -2.39 -0.90
N ALA A 69 6.80 -3.11 0.04
CA ALA A 69 5.99 -4.29 -0.26
C ALA A 69 4.75 -3.92 -1.08
N ALA A 70 4.03 -2.87 -0.69
CA ALA A 70 2.89 -2.36 -1.43
C ALA A 70 3.28 -1.85 -2.83
N ASP A 71 4.38 -1.10 -2.95
CA ASP A 71 4.86 -0.59 -4.25
C ASP A 71 5.28 -1.70 -5.21
N ALA A 72 5.92 -2.75 -4.70
CA ALA A 72 6.27 -3.93 -5.50
C ALA A 72 5.03 -4.64 -6.05
N GLU A 73 4.01 -4.85 -5.20
CA GLU A 73 2.74 -5.46 -5.61
C GLU A 73 1.96 -4.58 -6.58
N ARG A 74 1.97 -3.25 -6.39
CA ARG A 74 1.37 -2.30 -7.34
C ARG A 74 2.03 -2.39 -8.70
N LYS A 75 3.37 -2.41 -8.75
CA LYS A 75 4.11 -2.55 -10.00
C LYS A 75 3.75 -3.86 -10.71
N GLN A 76 3.70 -4.97 -9.98
CA GLN A 76 3.32 -6.25 -10.58
C GLN A 76 1.87 -6.27 -11.06
N ALA A 77 0.94 -5.68 -10.30
CA ALA A 77 -0.45 -5.56 -10.72
C ALA A 77 -0.60 -4.70 -12.00
N ASP A 78 0.20 -3.64 -12.14
CA ASP A 78 0.21 -2.80 -13.35
C ASP A 78 0.76 -3.57 -14.56
N GLU A 79 1.79 -4.40 -14.38
CA GLU A 79 2.31 -5.30 -15.44
C GLU A 79 1.27 -6.36 -15.84
N GLU A 80 0.60 -7.00 -14.87
CA GLU A 80 -0.46 -7.98 -15.11
C GLU A 80 -1.66 -7.35 -15.84
N ARG A 81 -2.05 -6.12 -15.46
CA ARG A 81 -3.08 -5.33 -16.16
C ARG A 81 -2.69 -5.01 -17.59
N ALA A 82 -1.43 -4.60 -17.83
CA ALA A 82 -0.96 -4.31 -19.17
C ALA A 82 -1.00 -5.55 -20.08
N SER A 83 -0.61 -6.71 -19.56
CA SER A 83 -0.71 -7.99 -20.27
C SER A 83 -2.17 -8.33 -20.58
N ALA A 84 -3.05 -8.29 -19.57
CA ALA A 84 -4.47 -8.58 -19.75
C ALA A 84 -5.14 -7.65 -20.77
N GLN A 85 -4.76 -6.37 -20.78
CA GLN A 85 -5.25 -5.41 -21.78
C GLN A 85 -4.76 -5.75 -23.19
N ALA A 86 -3.49 -6.15 -23.35
CA ALA A 86 -2.96 -6.57 -24.64
C ALA A 86 -3.67 -7.83 -25.18
N ASP A 87 -3.96 -8.79 -24.30
CA ASP A 87 -4.71 -10.00 -24.63
C ASP A 87 -6.16 -9.68 -25.02
N ALA A 88 -6.84 -8.81 -24.27
CA ALA A 88 -8.18 -8.32 -24.60
C ALA A 88 -8.22 -7.62 -25.96
N ASP A 89 -7.23 -6.78 -26.26
CA ASP A 89 -7.12 -6.12 -27.56
C ASP A 89 -6.85 -7.12 -28.70
N ALA A 90 -6.07 -8.17 -28.45
CA ALA A 90 -5.82 -9.24 -29.41
C ALA A 90 -7.09 -10.06 -29.68
N ALA A 91 -7.84 -10.41 -28.63
CA ALA A 91 -9.12 -11.10 -28.74
C ALA A 91 -10.14 -10.25 -29.52
N LYS A 92 -10.23 -8.95 -29.22
CA LYS A 92 -11.09 -8.02 -29.97
C LYS A 92 -10.75 -7.97 -31.45
N ARG A 93 -9.46 -7.88 -31.80
CA ARG A 93 -9.02 -7.90 -33.21
C ARG A 93 -9.37 -9.23 -33.90
N ALA A 94 -9.28 -10.36 -33.19
CA ALA A 94 -9.67 -11.65 -33.73
C ALA A 94 -11.19 -11.74 -33.96
N GLY A 95 -11.98 -11.26 -32.99
CA GLY A 95 -13.44 -11.13 -33.11
C GLY A 95 -13.85 -10.24 -34.29
N ASP A 96 -13.25 -9.06 -34.42
CA ASP A 96 -13.52 -8.14 -35.55
C ASP A 96 -13.23 -8.79 -36.91
N LYS A 97 -12.16 -9.58 -37.01
CA LYS A 97 -11.85 -10.35 -38.23
C LYS A 97 -12.90 -11.43 -38.50
N LEU A 98 -13.31 -12.17 -37.48
CA LEU A 98 -14.37 -13.18 -37.59
C LEU A 98 -15.69 -12.55 -38.06
N HIS A 99 -16.10 -11.44 -37.44
CA HIS A 99 -17.31 -10.71 -37.81
C HIS A 99 -17.26 -10.19 -39.24
N LYS A 100 -16.10 -9.73 -39.73
CA LYS A 100 -15.91 -9.36 -41.14
C LYS A 100 -16.06 -10.57 -42.08
N SER A 101 -15.42 -11.69 -41.78
CA SER A 101 -15.56 -12.91 -42.60
C SER A 101 -16.99 -13.44 -42.63
N VAL A 102 -17.72 -13.34 -41.51
CA VAL A 102 -19.15 -13.69 -41.44
C VAL A 102 -20.00 -12.72 -42.27
N ALA A 103 -19.70 -11.42 -42.23
CA ALA A 103 -20.40 -10.41 -43.04
C ALA A 103 -20.13 -10.61 -44.56
N GLU A 104 -18.91 -10.97 -44.94
CA GLU A 104 -18.56 -11.33 -46.32
C GLU A 104 -19.31 -12.58 -46.78
N LEU A 105 -19.37 -13.62 -45.94
CA LEU A 105 -20.14 -14.83 -46.22
C LEU A 105 -21.63 -14.51 -46.40
N ARG A 106 -22.21 -13.69 -45.51
CA ARG A 106 -23.58 -13.18 -45.62
C ARG A 106 -23.82 -12.46 -46.96
N ASN A 107 -22.92 -11.55 -47.35
CA ASN A 107 -23.04 -10.82 -48.62
C ASN A 107 -22.92 -11.74 -49.84
N SER A 108 -22.08 -12.77 -49.77
CA SER A 108 -21.93 -13.76 -50.84
C SER A 108 -23.18 -14.63 -51.03
N LEU A 109 -23.82 -15.04 -49.92
CA LEU A 109 -25.08 -15.77 -49.92
C LEU A 109 -26.21 -14.91 -50.52
N ALA A 110 -26.35 -13.67 -50.08
CA ALA A 110 -27.36 -12.74 -50.60
C ALA A 110 -27.18 -12.43 -52.11
N ARG A 111 -25.93 -12.37 -52.60
CA ARG A 111 -25.63 -12.14 -54.02
C ARG A 111 -25.84 -13.37 -54.90
N SER A 112 -25.77 -14.59 -54.36
CA SER A 112 -26.03 -15.83 -55.09
C SER A 112 -27.50 -15.95 -55.56
N GLU A 113 -28.42 -15.17 -55.01
CA GLU A 113 -29.87 -15.26 -55.25
C GLU A 113 -30.37 -14.39 -56.41
N THR A 114 -29.64 -13.36 -56.87
CA THR A 114 -30.11 -12.51 -57.99
C THR A 114 -30.14 -13.22 -59.35
N GLY A 115 -29.83 -14.51 -59.42
CA GLY A 115 -29.60 -15.24 -60.67
C GLY A 115 -30.55 -16.37 -61.07
N LYS A 116 -31.38 -17.01 -60.21
CA LYS A 116 -32.05 -18.27 -60.61
C LYS A 116 -33.44 -18.54 -60.02
N LEU A 117 -34.44 -18.59 -60.91
CA LEU A 117 -35.84 -18.98 -60.69
C LEU A 117 -35.99 -20.52 -60.68
N SER A 118 -36.18 -21.16 -59.52
CA SER A 118 -36.64 -22.57 -59.42
C SER A 118 -37.20 -22.89 -58.02
N ALA A 119 -37.94 -24.00 -57.85
CA ALA A 119 -38.55 -24.41 -56.57
C ALA A 119 -37.55 -24.58 -55.39
N LEU A 120 -36.26 -24.77 -55.69
CA LEU A 120 -35.17 -24.75 -54.70
C LEU A 120 -34.93 -23.35 -54.09
N ALA A 121 -35.47 -22.28 -54.69
CA ALA A 121 -35.35 -20.91 -54.19
C ALA A 121 -36.06 -20.70 -52.85
N ALA A 122 -37.21 -21.35 -52.60
CA ALA A 122 -37.92 -21.22 -51.33
C ALA A 122 -37.17 -21.89 -50.16
N GLU A 123 -36.60 -23.08 -50.37
CA GLU A 123 -35.73 -23.73 -49.38
C GLU A 123 -34.41 -22.96 -49.17
N ARG A 124 -33.81 -22.42 -50.25
CA ARG A 124 -32.60 -21.57 -50.15
C ARG A 124 -32.85 -20.28 -49.39
N ALA A 125 -33.95 -19.58 -49.68
CA ALA A 125 -34.36 -18.37 -48.96
C ALA A 125 -34.61 -18.63 -47.46
N THR A 126 -35.14 -19.80 -47.11
CA THR A 126 -35.34 -20.20 -45.70
C THR A 126 -34.01 -20.48 -45.01
N ARG A 127 -33.08 -21.18 -45.68
CA ARG A 127 -31.72 -21.46 -45.18
C ARG A 127 -30.87 -20.19 -45.03
N GLU A 128 -31.04 -19.20 -45.92
CA GLU A 128 -30.38 -17.89 -45.83
C GLU A 128 -30.88 -17.08 -44.64
N LYS A 129 -32.20 -16.95 -44.45
CA LYS A 129 -32.78 -16.27 -43.28
C LYS A 129 -32.27 -16.86 -41.97
N ALA A 130 -32.15 -18.19 -41.89
CA ALA A 130 -31.55 -18.87 -40.75
C ALA A 130 -30.06 -18.52 -40.59
N GLY A 131 -29.29 -18.47 -41.67
CA GLY A 131 -27.88 -18.09 -41.65
C GLY A 131 -27.64 -16.63 -41.22
N ILE A 132 -28.48 -15.69 -41.68
CA ILE A 132 -28.45 -14.28 -41.26
C ILE A 132 -28.77 -14.17 -39.77
N LEU A 133 -29.83 -14.83 -39.30
CA LEU A 133 -30.21 -14.84 -37.89
C LEU A 133 -29.10 -15.40 -37.00
N LEU A 134 -28.46 -16.50 -37.40
CA LEU A 134 -27.34 -17.10 -36.66
C LEU A 134 -26.13 -16.18 -36.62
N ALA A 135 -25.83 -15.46 -37.72
CA ALA A 135 -24.75 -14.48 -37.75
C ALA A 135 -25.03 -13.28 -36.82
N ASP A 136 -26.25 -12.77 -36.82
CA ASP A 136 -26.66 -11.66 -35.94
C ASP A 136 -26.67 -12.11 -34.47
N LEU A 137 -27.16 -13.32 -34.18
CA LEU A 137 -27.13 -13.92 -32.84
C LEU A 137 -25.70 -14.14 -32.35
N LEU A 138 -24.81 -14.65 -33.21
CA LEU A 138 -23.39 -14.81 -32.88
C LEU A 138 -22.76 -13.48 -32.51
N ARG A 139 -23.04 -12.42 -33.29
CA ARG A 139 -22.52 -11.07 -33.02
C ARG A 139 -23.01 -10.51 -31.69
N GLU A 140 -24.30 -10.64 -31.39
CA GLU A 140 -24.88 -10.16 -30.14
C GLU A 140 -24.37 -10.98 -28.94
N SER A 141 -24.28 -12.30 -29.08
CA SER A 141 -23.77 -13.19 -28.04
C SER A 141 -22.29 -12.93 -27.74
N ASP A 142 -21.47 -12.71 -28.77
CA ASP A 142 -20.05 -12.40 -28.62
C ASP A 142 -19.85 -11.03 -27.96
N ALA A 143 -20.64 -10.02 -28.34
CA ALA A 143 -20.62 -8.70 -27.72
C ALA A 143 -21.00 -8.76 -26.23
N ALA A 144 -22.08 -9.49 -25.88
CA ALA A 144 -22.49 -9.67 -24.50
C ALA A 144 -21.41 -10.42 -23.69
N ALA A 145 -20.86 -11.51 -24.24
CA ALA A 145 -19.77 -12.25 -23.61
C ALA A 145 -18.54 -11.37 -23.34
N GLY A 146 -18.20 -10.47 -24.28
CA GLY A 146 -17.12 -9.50 -24.12
C GLY A 146 -17.33 -8.54 -22.95
N GLU A 147 -18.54 -8.01 -22.78
CA GLU A 147 -18.86 -7.13 -21.64
C GLU A 147 -18.80 -7.87 -20.29
N TYR A 148 -19.29 -9.11 -20.23
CA TYR A 148 -19.16 -9.93 -19.02
C TYR A 148 -17.71 -10.25 -18.68
N ALA A 149 -16.90 -10.63 -19.68
CA ALA A 149 -15.48 -10.88 -19.48
C ALA A 149 -14.78 -9.62 -18.94
N LYS A 150 -15.08 -8.44 -19.52
CA LYS A 150 -14.51 -7.17 -19.10
C LYS A 150 -14.84 -6.79 -17.65
N GLU A 151 -16.06 -7.08 -17.18
CA GLU A 151 -16.43 -6.87 -15.77
C GLU A 151 -15.77 -7.91 -14.85
N ALA A 152 -15.77 -9.18 -15.25
CA ALA A 152 -15.13 -10.25 -14.50
C ALA A 152 -13.63 -10.01 -14.31
N ASP A 153 -12.92 -9.59 -15.37
CA ASP A 153 -11.49 -9.27 -15.33
C ASP A 153 -11.20 -8.07 -14.41
N ARG A 154 -12.06 -7.04 -14.42
CA ARG A 154 -11.95 -5.90 -13.50
C ARG A 154 -12.10 -6.35 -12.05
N ALA A 155 -13.16 -7.10 -11.75
CA ALA A 155 -13.44 -7.59 -10.40
C ALA A 155 -12.33 -8.52 -9.90
N TYR A 156 -11.90 -9.48 -10.74
CA TYR A 156 -10.83 -10.43 -10.43
C TYR A 156 -9.51 -9.70 -10.16
N THR A 157 -9.11 -8.78 -11.02
CA THR A 157 -7.87 -8.01 -10.86
C THR A 157 -7.89 -7.16 -9.60
N ALA A 158 -9.02 -6.51 -9.29
CA ALA A 158 -9.18 -5.72 -8.08
C ALA A 158 -9.08 -6.58 -6.81
N GLY A 159 -9.78 -7.73 -6.77
CA GLY A 159 -9.74 -8.66 -5.64
C GLY A 159 -8.34 -9.24 -5.41
N ARG A 160 -7.73 -9.77 -6.47
CA ARG A 160 -6.37 -10.35 -6.42
C ARG A 160 -5.31 -9.35 -5.98
N SER A 161 -5.38 -8.10 -6.44
CA SER A 161 -4.45 -7.05 -6.02
C SER A 161 -4.60 -6.72 -4.53
N CYS A 162 -5.83 -6.70 -4.02
CA CYS A 162 -6.11 -6.47 -2.60
C CYS A 162 -5.51 -7.58 -1.72
N GLU A 163 -5.79 -8.84 -2.05
CA GLU A 163 -5.26 -10.01 -1.31
C GLU A 163 -3.73 -10.03 -1.28
N ARG A 164 -3.09 -9.82 -2.43
CA ARG A 164 -1.62 -9.82 -2.53
C ARG A 164 -0.99 -8.67 -1.75
N THR A 165 -1.59 -7.48 -1.79
CA THR A 165 -1.12 -6.34 -1.00
C THR A 165 -1.22 -6.63 0.49
N TYR A 166 -2.32 -7.23 0.93
CA TYR A 166 -2.52 -7.64 2.32
C TYR A 166 -1.45 -8.66 2.75
N ASP A 167 -1.25 -9.72 1.97
CA ASP A 167 -0.23 -10.74 2.25
C ASP A 167 1.18 -10.14 2.30
N ALA A 168 1.51 -9.22 1.39
CA ALA A 168 2.82 -8.55 1.34
C ALA A 168 3.07 -7.63 2.54
N VAL A 169 2.06 -6.87 2.98
CA VAL A 169 2.15 -5.97 4.14
C VAL A 169 2.21 -6.76 5.44
N THR A 170 1.37 -7.78 5.59
CA THR A 170 1.27 -8.59 6.82
C THR A 170 2.35 -9.66 6.93
N GLY A 171 3.02 -10.01 5.83
CA GLY A 171 4.02 -11.09 5.80
C GLY A 171 3.42 -12.49 5.86
N VAL A 172 2.09 -12.61 5.78
CA VAL A 172 1.40 -13.90 5.67
C VAL A 172 1.56 -14.37 4.23
N LYS A 173 2.57 -15.21 3.98
CA LYS A 173 2.65 -15.91 2.68
C LYS A 173 1.59 -16.99 2.67
N THR A 174 0.48 -16.77 1.96
CA THR A 174 -0.38 -17.87 1.57
C THR A 174 0.44 -18.84 0.72
N VAL A 175 0.58 -20.08 1.20
CA VAL A 175 1.30 -21.15 0.49
C VAL A 175 0.62 -21.32 -0.87
N LYS A 176 1.33 -21.03 -1.96
CA LYS A 176 0.84 -21.32 -3.32
C LYS A 176 0.42 -22.79 -3.39
N LYS A 177 -0.86 -23.03 -3.65
CA LYS A 177 -1.42 -24.36 -3.91
C LYS A 177 -1.26 -24.70 -5.39
#